data_AF-A0A950DFC8-F1
#
_entry.id   AF-A0A950DFC8-F1
#
_cell.length_a   1.000
_cell.length_b   1.000
_cell.length_c   1.000
_cell.angle_alpha   90.00
_cell.angle_beta   90.00
_cell.angle_gamma   90.00
#
_symmetry.space_group_name_H-M   'P 1'
#
loop_
_entity.id
_entity.type
_entity.pdbx_description
1 polymer ?
#
loop_
_entity_poly.entity_id
_entity_poly.type
_entity_poly.pdbx_seq_one_letter_code
_entity_poly.pdbx_strand_id
1 'polypeptide(L)' 'MTTAAVAPEPVFVDTNVVVYAAVPAFPLHVDARMRLTELEAAGVCLWISRQTLREYLSALSRPSAYSPQFQ' A
#
# COMPACT_ATOMS: atom_id res chain seq x y z
N MET A 1 -6.18 13.09 -36.00
CA MET A 1 -6.68 13.69 -34.75
C MET A 1 -6.18 12.82 -33.62
N THR A 2 -5.16 13.27 -32.87
CA THR A 2 -4.59 12.51 -31.76
C THR A 2 -5.36 12.89 -30.50
N THR A 3 -6.16 11.97 -29.98
CA THR A 3 -6.82 12.13 -28.67
C THR A 3 -5.72 12.26 -27.61
N ALA A 4 -5.70 13.36 -26.87
CA ALA A 4 -4.85 13.47 -25.69
C ALA A 4 -5.32 12.42 -24.67
N ALA A 5 -4.47 11.47 -24.32
CA ALA A 5 -4.76 10.52 -23.25
C ALA A 5 -4.86 11.31 -21.94
N VAL A 6 -6.01 11.22 -21.27
CA VAL A 6 -6.18 11.76 -19.92
C VAL A 6 -5.29 10.95 -19.00
N ALA A 7 -4.34 11.61 -18.35
CA ALA A 7 -3.49 10.96 -17.35
C ALA A 7 -4.38 10.43 -16.21
N PRO A 8 -4.12 9.22 -15.69
CA PRO A 8 -4.89 8.67 -14.57
C PRO A 8 -4.80 9.59 -13.35
N GLU A 9 -5.92 9.76 -12.64
CA GLU A 9 -5.93 10.53 -11.40
C GLU A 9 -5.01 9.88 -10.35
N PRO A 10 -4.19 10.66 -9.63
CA PRO A 10 -3.33 10.13 -8.59
C PRO A 10 -4.15 9.53 -7.45
N VAL A 11 -3.69 8.39 -6.91
CA VAL A 11 -4.36 7.68 -5.82
C VAL A 11 -3.55 7.86 -4.54
N PHE A 12 -4.22 8.32 -3.48
CA PHE A 12 -3.64 8.35 -2.15
C PHE A 12 -3.70 6.96 -1.50
N VAL A 13 -2.57 6.48 -1.00
CA VAL A 13 -2.43 5.18 -0.35
C VAL A 13 -2.42 5.36 1.17
N ASP A 14 -3.38 4.73 1.83
CA ASP A 14 -3.49 4.73 3.29
C ASP A 14 -2.42 3.88 3.97
N THR A 15 -2.11 4.19 5.24
CA THR A 15 -1.13 3.46 6.05
C THR A 15 -1.42 1.96 6.08
N ASN A 16 -2.69 1.57 6.20
CA ASN A 16 -3.06 0.17 6.29
C ASN A 16 -2.63 -0.60 5.05
N VAL A 17 -2.81 -0.01 3.86
CA VAL A 17 -2.41 -0.65 2.59
C VAL A 17 -0.89 -0.82 2.52
N VAL A 18 -0.13 0.20 2.94
CA VAL A 18 1.34 0.14 3.00
C VAL A 18 1.81 -0.94 3.97
N VAL A 19 1.19 -1.02 5.16
CA VAL A 19 1.53 -1.99 6.21
C VAL A 19 1.20 -3.42 5.77
N TYR A 20 0.01 -3.65 5.20
CA TYR A 20 -0.38 -4.96 4.66
C TYR A 20 0.54 -5.39 3.51
N ALA A 21 0.86 -4.49 2.59
CA ALA A 21 1.76 -4.80 1.47
C ALA A 21 3.20 -5.10 1.91
N ALA A 22 3.65 -4.56 3.05
CA ALA A 22 5.02 -4.71 3.53
C ALA A 22 5.26 -5.96 4.42
N VAL A 23 4.21 -6.50 5.06
CA VAL A 23 4.34 -7.61 6.03
C VAL A 23 3.66 -8.86 5.49
N PRO A 24 4.42 -9.88 5.02
CA PRO A 24 3.85 -11.10 4.44
C PRO A 24 2.94 -11.90 5.38
N ALA A 25 3.14 -11.78 6.69
CA ALA A 25 2.36 -12.49 7.69
C ALA A 25 0.94 -11.93 7.88
N PHE A 26 0.62 -10.75 7.32
CA PHE A 26 -0.70 -10.16 7.48
C PHE A 26 -1.70 -10.69 6.45
N PRO A 27 -2.98 -10.87 6.83
CA PRO A 27 -3.97 -11.60 6.04
C PRO A 27 -4.24 -10.98 4.66
N LEU A 28 -4.11 -9.66 4.54
CA LEU A 28 -4.38 -8.92 3.30
C LEU A 28 -3.11 -8.59 2.50
N HIS A 29 -1.99 -9.26 2.79
CA HIS A 29 -0.72 -8.99 2.12
C HIS A 29 -0.81 -9.14 0.60
N VAL A 30 -1.40 -10.27 0.15
CA VAL A 30 -1.53 -10.59 -1.27
C VAL A 30 -2.44 -9.57 -1.97
N ASP A 31 -3.59 -9.26 -1.38
CA ASP A 31 -4.55 -8.32 -1.96
C ASP A 31 -3.97 -6.89 -2.04
N ALA A 32 -3.30 -6.44 -0.98
CA ALA A 32 -2.66 -5.13 -0.97
C ALA A 32 -1.57 -5.02 -2.04
N ARG A 33 -0.74 -6.05 -2.19
CA ARG A 33 0.29 -6.10 -3.25
C ARG A 33 -0.31 -6.14 -4.65
N MET A 34 -1.34 -6.96 -4.86
CA MET A 34 -2.02 -7.08 -6.14
C MET A 34 -2.61 -5.73 -6.55
N ARG A 35 -3.31 -5.06 -5.63
CA ARG A 35 -3.94 -3.78 -5.93
C ARG A 35 -2.94 -2.68 -6.27
N LEU A 36 -1.83 -2.59 -5.54
CA LEU A 36 -0.76 -1.63 -5.84
C LEU A 36 -0.13 -1.92 -7.21
N THR A 37 0.07 -3.21 -7.55
CA THR A 37 0.62 -3.63 -8.84
C THR A 37 -0.32 -3.29 -10.00
N GLU A 38 -1.63 -3.49 -9.83
CA GLU A 38 -2.64 -3.10 -10.84
C GLU A 38 -2.65 -1.59 -11.10
N LEU A 39 -2.56 -0.78 -10.04
CA LEU A 39 -2.53 0.67 -10.15
C LEU A 39 -1.25 1.16 -10.83
N GLU A 40 -0.10 0.58 -10.45
CA GLU A 40 1.18 0.86 -11.11
C GLU A 40 1.14 0.47 -12.60
N ALA A 41 0.62 -0.71 -12.93
CA ALA A 41 0.47 -1.18 -14.31
C ALA A 41 -0.49 -0.31 -15.13
N ALA A 42 -1.50 0.29 -14.49
CA ALA A 42 -2.39 1.27 -15.10
C ALA A 42 -1.76 2.68 -15.25
N GLY A 43 -0.49 2.86 -14.84
CA GLY A 43 0.21 4.14 -14.89
C GLY A 43 -0.29 5.16 -13.87
N VAL A 44 -0.98 4.71 -12.82
CA VAL A 44 -1.52 5.57 -11.77
C VAL A 44 -0.39 6.00 -10.84
N CYS A 45 -0.31 7.31 -10.59
CA CYS A 45 0.63 7.84 -9.60
C CYS A 45 0.12 7.54 -8.18
N LEU A 46 0.93 6.86 -7.37
CA LEU A 46 0.60 6.50 -5.99
C LEU A 46 1.24 7.49 -5.03
N TRP A 47 0.42 8.13 -4.20
CA TRP A 47 0.87 9.12 -3.22
C TRP A 47 0.73 8.60 -1.80
N ILE A 48 1.68 8.98 -0.94
CA ILE A 48 1.59 8.79 0.51
C ILE A 48 1.87 10.11 1.21
N SER A 49 1.38 10.26 2.44
CA SER A 49 1.73 11.41 3.27
C SER A 49 2.91 11.10 4.21
N ARG A 50 3.50 12.15 4.79
CA ARG A 50 4.46 12.01 5.89
C ARG A 50 3.84 11.33 7.12
N GLN A 51 2.53 11.51 7.34
CA GLN A 51 1.83 10.86 8.45
C GLN A 51 1.72 9.36 8.21
N THR A 52 1.34 8.96 7.00
CA THR A 52 1.32 7.57 6.54
C THR A 52 2.66 6.87 6.81
N LEU A 53 3.76 7.54 6.48
CA LEU A 53 5.10 7.00 6.73
C LEU A 53 5.41 6.86 8.24
N ARG A 54 5.02 7.82 9.07
CA ARG A 54 5.24 7.73 10.53
C ARG A 54 4.46 6.58 11.14
N GLU A 55 3.21 6.39 10.73
CA GLU A 55 2.38 5.30 11.22
C GLU A 55 2.91 3.94 10.76
N TYR A 56 3.38 3.84 9.52
CA TYR A 56 4.07 2.65 9.00
C TYR A 56 5.29 2.28 9.86
N LEU A 57 6.20 3.24 10.09
CA LEU A 57 7.40 3.01 10.91
C LEU A 57 7.03 2.65 12.36
N SER A 58 6.01 3.31 12.91
CA SER A 58 5.48 3.01 14.25
C SER A 58 4.89 1.61 14.34
N ALA A 59 4.16 1.15 13.32
CA ALA A 59 3.58 -0.19 13.27
C ALA A 59 4.66 -1.28 13.21
N LEU A 60 5.69 -1.09 12.37
CA LEU A 60 6.77 -2.06 12.22
C LEU A 60 7.76 -2.10 13.39
N SER A 61 7.83 -1.03 14.18
CA SER A 61 8.74 -0.97 15.34
C SER A 61 8.15 -1.60 16.60
N ARG A 62 6.90 -2.10 16.57
CA ARG A 62 6.23 -2.71 17.73
C ARG A 62 6.57 -4.22 17.83
N PRO A 63 7.19 -4.69 18.94
CA PRO A 63 7.58 -6.09 19.11
C PRO A 63 6.43 -7.10 18.98
N SER A 64 5.20 -6.69 19.26
CA SER A 64 4.01 -7.57 19.31
C SER A 64 3.20 -7.60 18.01
N ALA A 65 3.56 -6.82 16.99
CA ALA A 65 2.87 -6.84 15.69
C ALA A 65 3.24 -8.08 14.84
N TYR A 66 4.24 -8.84 15.28
CA TYR A 66 4.81 -10.00 14.58
C TYR A 66 4.56 -11.34 15.31
N SER A 67 3.48 -11.43 16.10
CA SER A 67 2.99 -12.71 16.57
C SER A 67 1.93 -13.23 15.59
N PRO A 68 2.28 -14.09 14.61
CA PRO A 68 1.27 -14.88 13.93
C PRO A 68 0.53 -15.67 15.02
N GLN A 69 -0.74 -15.34 15.22
CA GLN A 69 -1.62 -16.16 16.02
C GLN A 69 -1.87 -17.40 15.16
N PHE A 70 -1.02 -18.41 15.31
CA PHE A 70 -1.31 -19.73 14.80
C PHE A 70 -2.53 -20.24 15.58
N GLN A 71 -3.69 -20.21 14.94
CA GLN A 71 -4.87 -20.96 15.38
C GLN A 71 -5.09 -22.14 14.43
#